data_AF-A0A7X6DH50-F1
#
_entry.id   AF-A0A7X6DH50-F1
#
_cell.length_a   1.000
_cell.length_b   1.000
_cell.length_c   1.000
_cell.angle_alpha   90.00
_cell.angle_beta   90.00
_cell.angle_gamma   90.00
#
_symmetry.space_group_name_H-M   'P 1'
#
loop_
_entity.id
_entity.type
_entity.pdbx_description
1 polymer ?
#
loop_
_entity_poly.entity_id
_entity_poly.type
_entity_poly.pdbx_seq_one_letter_code
_entity_poly.pdbx_strand_id
1 'polypeptide(L)'
;MAYTVDDHELLADEQGFLLGPDYRDEVVDAIAAAEGITLTADHWTVVRYLRDQFREHGHTPNFRNMLKDLAEVMPGCDSKSLYALFPTGPAKQGAKVAGLPQPLGKGGY
;
A
#
# COMPACT_ATOMS: atom_id res chain seq x y z
N MET A 1 -15.00 -2.94 -8.36
CA MET A 1 -14.64 -4.31 -7.94
C MET A 1 -15.00 -4.49 -6.46
N ALA A 2 -14.86 -5.69 -5.89
CA ALA A 2 -15.01 -5.88 -4.45
C ALA A 2 -14.04 -6.95 -3.94
N TYR A 3 -13.63 -6.83 -2.69
CA TYR A 3 -12.88 -7.85 -1.94
C TYR A 3 -13.79 -8.46 -0.88
N THR A 4 -13.71 -9.77 -0.67
CA THR A 4 -14.42 -10.46 0.42
C THR A 4 -13.43 -10.75 1.54
N VAL A 5 -13.65 -10.18 2.73
CA VAL A 5 -12.79 -10.32 3.91
C VAL A 5 -13.67 -10.61 5.13
N ASP A 6 -13.50 -11.76 5.77
CA ASP A 6 -14.30 -12.21 6.92
C ASP A 6 -15.82 -12.09 6.71
N ASP A 7 -16.32 -12.58 5.58
CA ASP A 7 -17.72 -12.49 5.16
C ASP A 7 -18.25 -11.05 4.91
N HIS A 8 -17.37 -10.05 4.92
CA HIS A 8 -17.68 -8.67 4.55
C HIS A 8 -17.22 -8.35 3.12
N GLU A 9 -18.09 -7.71 2.34
CA GLU A 9 -17.73 -7.12 1.06
C GLU A 9 -17.14 -5.71 1.25
N LEU A 10 -15.93 -5.53 0.72
CA LEU A 10 -15.24 -4.25 0.65
C LEU A 10 -15.28 -3.74 -0.78
N LEU A 11 -15.98 -2.63 -0.99
CA LEU A 11 -16.08 -1.99 -2.30
C LEU A 11 -14.74 -1.39 -2.71
N ALA A 12 -14.36 -1.67 -3.94
CA ALA A 12 -13.16 -1.13 -4.57
C ALA A 12 -13.49 -0.49 -5.92
N ASP A 13 -12.66 0.46 -6.34
CA ASP A 13 -12.74 1.06 -7.67
C ASP A 13 -12.34 0.06 -8.78
N GLU A 14 -12.31 0.54 -10.03
CA GLU A 14 -11.92 -0.29 -11.18
C GLU A 14 -10.44 -0.70 -11.16
N GLN A 15 -9.61 0.00 -10.40
CA GLN A 15 -8.19 -0.26 -10.25
C GLN A 15 -7.88 -1.14 -9.02
N GLY A 16 -8.89 -1.51 -8.23
CA GLY A 16 -8.75 -2.32 -7.02
C GLY A 16 -8.39 -1.54 -5.75
N PHE A 17 -8.51 -0.21 -5.74
CA PHE A 17 -8.38 0.56 -4.49
C PHE A 17 -9.70 0.54 -3.72
N LEU A 18 -9.63 0.38 -2.40
CA LEU A 18 -10.83 0.48 -1.57
C LEU A 18 -11.43 1.89 -1.65
N LEU A 19 -12.76 1.98 -1.58
CA LEU A 19 -13.45 3.27 -1.58
C LEU A 19 -13.25 4.06 -0.27
N GLY A 20 -12.84 3.37 0.80
CA GLY A 20 -12.44 3.96 2.08
C GLY A 20 -11.35 3.13 2.74
N PRO A 21 -10.59 3.70 3.69
CA PRO A 21 -9.51 2.99 4.34
C PRO A 21 -10.05 1.86 5.23
N ASP A 22 -9.42 0.68 5.13
CA ASP A 22 -9.64 -0.44 6.06
C ASP A 22 -8.29 -0.91 6.60
N TYR A 23 -8.16 -0.89 7.94
CA TYR A 23 -6.91 -1.13 8.64
C TYR A 23 -6.77 -2.55 9.19
N ARG A 24 -7.73 -3.43 8.92
CA ARG A 24 -7.64 -4.86 9.26
C ARG A 24 -6.49 -5.52 8.52
N ASP A 25 -5.85 -6.50 9.12
CA ASP A 25 -4.68 -7.14 8.54
C ASP A 25 -5.08 -8.15 7.46
N GLU A 26 -6.26 -8.75 7.61
CA GLU A 26 -6.89 -9.67 6.67
C GLU A 26 -7.18 -9.00 5.31
N VAL A 27 -7.37 -7.68 5.30
CA VAL A 27 -7.51 -6.87 4.08
C VAL A 27 -6.20 -6.82 3.30
N VAL A 28 -5.07 -6.72 4.00
CA VAL A 28 -3.75 -6.70 3.37
C VAL A 28 -3.50 -8.03 2.68
N ASP A 29 -3.82 -9.14 3.34
CA ASP A 29 -3.66 -10.48 2.78
C ASP A 29 -4.53 -10.66 1.53
N ALA A 30 -5.80 -10.26 1.58
CA ALA A 30 -6.72 -10.37 0.45
C ALA A 30 -6.27 -9.53 -0.76
N ILE A 31 -5.86 -8.28 -0.54
CA ILE A 31 -5.42 -7.40 -1.63
C ILE A 31 -4.04 -7.84 -2.16
N ALA A 32 -3.11 -8.24 -1.29
CA ALA A 32 -1.80 -8.73 -1.71
C ALA A 32 -1.92 -9.98 -2.59
N ALA A 33 -2.79 -10.93 -2.23
CA ALA A 33 -3.07 -12.10 -3.04
C ALA A 33 -3.62 -11.72 -4.43
N ALA A 34 -4.54 -10.75 -4.49
CA ALA A 34 -5.07 -10.24 -5.76
C ALA A 34 -4.03 -9.49 -6.60
N GLU A 35 -3.05 -8.84 -5.96
CA GLU A 35 -1.93 -8.16 -6.61
C GLU A 35 -0.75 -9.10 -6.96
N GLY A 36 -0.85 -10.38 -6.61
CA GLY A 36 0.23 -11.35 -6.83
C GLY A 36 1.46 -11.14 -5.95
N ILE A 37 1.29 -10.50 -4.79
CA ILE A 37 2.37 -10.20 -3.84
C ILE A 37 2.40 -11.28 -2.75
N THR A 38 3.58 -11.84 -2.50
CA THR A 38 3.83 -12.66 -1.31
C THR A 38 4.34 -11.74 -0.20
N LEU A 39 3.52 -11.56 0.83
CA LEU A 39 3.84 -10.68 1.94
C LEU A 39 5.03 -11.20 2.76
N THR A 40 5.89 -10.27 3.15
CA THR A 40 7.05 -10.49 4.03
C THR A 40 7.04 -9.41 5.12
N ALA A 41 7.93 -9.53 6.11
CA ALA A 41 8.07 -8.52 7.15
C ALA A 41 8.33 -7.11 6.59
N ASP A 42 9.10 -7.01 5.50
CA ASP A 42 9.40 -5.72 4.85
C ASP A 42 8.15 -5.10 4.21
N HIS A 43 7.27 -5.92 3.60
CA HIS A 43 5.98 -5.42 3.09
C HIS A 43 5.14 -4.85 4.23
N TRP A 44 5.10 -5.53 5.38
CA TRP A 44 4.37 -5.07 6.55
C TRP A 44 4.93 -3.75 7.13
N THR A 45 6.24 -3.54 7.08
CA THR A 45 6.85 -2.26 7.44
C THR A 45 6.34 -1.13 6.55
N VAL A 46 6.31 -1.35 5.23
CA VAL A 46 5.76 -0.37 4.27
C VAL A 46 4.26 -0.13 4.48
N VAL A 47 3.48 -1.18 4.69
CA VAL A 47 2.03 -1.09 4.95
C VAL A 47 1.75 -0.25 6.20
N ARG A 48 2.46 -0.51 7.30
CA ARG A 48 2.32 0.25 8.55
C ARG A 48 2.68 1.72 8.35
N TYR A 49 3.81 1.99 7.69
CA TYR A 49 4.22 3.35 7.35
C TYR A 49 3.13 4.10 6.56
N LEU A 50 2.59 3.49 5.49
CA LEU A 50 1.56 4.12 4.66
C LEU A 50 0.26 4.37 5.43
N ARG A 51 -0.15 3.42 6.29
CA ARG A 51 -1.33 3.56 7.15
C ARG A 51 -1.16 4.73 8.13
N ASP A 52 0.03 4.89 8.70
CA ASP A 52 0.32 5.97 9.64
C ASP A 52 0.36 7.33 8.92
N GLN A 53 1.01 7.41 7.76
CA GLN A 53 0.99 8.61 6.93
C GLN A 53 -0.44 9.03 6.53
N PHE A 54 -1.28 8.06 6.15
CA PHE A 54 -2.66 8.35 5.80
C PHE A 54 -3.49 8.82 7.00
N ARG A 55 -3.28 8.25 8.20
CA ARG A 55 -3.96 8.69 9.43
C ARG A 55 -3.57 10.11 9.82
N GLU A 56 -2.30 10.46 9.65
CA GLU A 56 -1.77 11.78 10.02
C GLU A 56 -2.13 12.88 9.02
N HIS A 57 -2.07 12.57 7.71
CA HIS A 57 -2.16 13.57 6.65
C HIS A 57 -3.41 13.44 5.77
N GLY A 58 -4.20 12.38 5.92
CA GLY A 58 -5.36 12.07 5.06
C GLY A 58 -5.00 11.60 3.65
N HIS A 59 -3.70 11.42 3.35
CA HIS A 59 -3.20 10.94 2.07
C HIS A 59 -1.83 10.25 2.27
N THR A 60 -1.46 9.38 1.34
CA THR A 60 -0.13 8.76 1.32
C THR A 60 0.91 9.68 0.66
N PRO A 61 2.19 9.58 1.05
CA PRO A 61 3.27 10.35 0.43
C PRO A 61 3.50 9.94 -1.03
N ASN A 62 4.17 10.82 -1.78
CA ASN A 62 4.71 10.44 -3.09
C ASN A 62 5.92 9.50 -2.92
N PHE A 63 6.33 8.85 -4.02
CA PHE A 63 7.44 7.89 -3.98
C PHE A 63 8.75 8.45 -3.43
N ARG A 64 9.09 9.71 -3.72
CA ARG A 64 10.34 10.33 -3.25
C ARG A 64 10.35 10.49 -1.72
N ASN A 65 9.25 10.96 -1.16
CA ASN A 65 9.11 11.10 0.29
C ASN A 65 9.04 9.73 0.97
N MET A 66 8.25 8.81 0.40
CA MET A 66 8.19 7.40 0.85
C MET A 66 9.57 6.76 0.91
N LEU A 67 10.38 6.89 -0.15
CA LEU A 67 11.73 6.33 -0.19
C LEU A 67 12.63 6.94 0.87
N LYS A 68 12.57 8.26 1.05
CA LYS A 68 13.37 8.95 2.06
C LYS A 68 13.04 8.45 3.46
N ASP A 69 11.76 8.42 3.81
CA ASP A 69 11.33 8.06 5.17
C ASP A 69 11.54 6.56 5.44
N LEU A 70 11.29 5.69 4.45
CA LEU A 70 11.54 4.26 4.60
C LEU A 70 13.03 3.92 4.71
N ALA A 71 13.92 4.69 4.05
CA ALA A 71 15.36 4.53 4.22
C ALA A 71 15.85 4.85 5.64
N GLU A 72 15.10 5.64 6.41
CA GLU A 72 15.41 5.93 7.82
C GLU A 72 15.04 4.76 8.76
N VAL A 73 14.04 3.96 8.41
CA VAL A 73 13.53 2.86 9.25
C VAL A 73 13.91 1.45 8.77
N MET A 74 14.25 1.30 7.49
CA MET A 74 14.69 0.05 6.87
C MET A 74 16.14 0.19 6.38
N PRO A 75 17.13 -0.35 7.10
CA PRO A 75 18.54 -0.27 6.70
C PRO A 75 18.77 -0.83 5.29
N GLY A 76 19.35 -0.02 4.41
CA GLY A 76 19.61 -0.41 3.02
C GLY A 76 18.41 -0.34 2.08
N CYS A 77 17.27 0.22 2.54
CA CYS A 77 16.13 0.47 1.68
C CYS A 77 16.47 1.54 0.63
N ASP A 78 16.49 1.12 -0.63
CA ASP A 78 16.64 1.95 -1.80
C ASP A 78 15.45 1.78 -2.76
N SER A 79 15.45 2.53 -3.87
CA SER A 79 14.40 2.42 -4.88
C SER A 79 14.22 0.97 -5.37
N LYS A 80 15.33 0.27 -5.64
CA LYS A 80 15.29 -1.11 -6.16
C LYS A 80 14.64 -2.07 -5.17
N SER A 81 14.93 -1.93 -3.89
CA SER A 81 14.33 -2.74 -2.83
C SER A 81 12.82 -2.53 -2.74
N LEU A 82 12.35 -1.28 -2.82
CA LEU A 82 10.92 -0.98 -2.80
C LEU A 82 10.19 -1.53 -4.02
N TYR A 83 10.79 -1.45 -5.22
CA TYR A 83 10.24 -2.06 -6.43
C TYR A 83 10.30 -3.59 -6.39
N ALA A 84 11.21 -4.20 -5.62
CA ALA A 84 11.20 -5.65 -5.40
C ALA A 84 10.01 -6.09 -4.53
N LEU A 85 9.62 -5.25 -3.55
CA LEU A 85 8.43 -5.49 -2.71
C LEU A 85 7.12 -5.18 -3.47
N PHE A 86 7.10 -4.09 -4.23
CA PHE A 86 5.91 -3.59 -4.92
C PHE A 86 6.21 -3.28 -6.40
N PRO A 87 6.25 -4.30 -7.27
CA PRO A 87 6.75 -4.20 -8.64
C PRO A 87 5.98 -3.24 -9.55
N THR A 88 4.69 -3.02 -9.30
CA THR A 88 3.88 -2.14 -10.16
C THR A 88 3.93 -0.67 -9.74
N GLY A 89 4.69 -0.35 -8.69
CA GLY A 89 4.93 1.01 -8.23
C GLY A 89 4.75 1.11 -6.71
N PRO A 90 5.81 1.33 -5.92
CA PRO A 90 5.73 1.22 -4.46
C PRO A 90 4.72 2.15 -3.78
N ALA A 91 4.66 3.41 -4.20
CA ALA A 91 3.69 4.36 -3.64
C ALA A 91 2.23 4.03 -4.01
N LYS A 92 2.00 3.45 -5.21
CA LYS A 92 0.67 3.14 -5.70
C LYS A 92 0.19 1.76 -5.22
N GLN A 93 0.99 0.74 -5.48
CA GLN A 93 0.68 -0.64 -5.12
C GLN A 93 0.76 -0.85 -3.61
N GLY A 94 1.74 -0.26 -2.94
CA GLY A 94 1.84 -0.29 -1.48
C GLY A 94 0.61 0.31 -0.82
N ALA A 95 0.10 1.45 -1.32
CA ALA A 95 -1.12 2.06 -0.78
C ALA A 95 -2.36 1.17 -0.98
N LYS A 96 -2.48 0.55 -2.15
CA LYS A 96 -3.56 -0.41 -2.43
C LYS A 96 -3.52 -1.58 -1.44
N VAL A 97 -2.38 -2.25 -1.33
CA VAL A 97 -2.16 -3.40 -0.43
C VAL A 97 -2.35 -3.00 1.03
N ALA A 98 -2.01 -1.77 1.41
CA ALA A 98 -2.24 -1.26 2.76
C ALA A 98 -3.72 -1.07 3.13
N GLY A 99 -4.66 -1.34 2.21
CA GLY A 99 -6.10 -1.15 2.41
C GLY A 99 -6.52 0.31 2.33
N LEU A 100 -5.77 1.14 1.60
CA LEU A 100 -6.01 2.59 1.50
C LEU A 100 -6.69 2.95 0.17
N PRO A 101 -7.46 4.05 0.14
CA PRO A 101 -8.02 4.56 -1.10
C PRO A 101 -6.91 5.05 -2.04
N GLN A 102 -7.29 5.26 -3.30
CA GLN A 102 -6.37 5.69 -4.35
C GLN A 102 -5.58 6.95 -3.92
N PRO A 103 -4.24 6.93 -3.97
CA PRO A 103 -3.42 8.09 -3.63
C PRO A 103 -3.75 9.31 -4.48
N LEU A 104 -3.72 10.49 -3.85
CA LEU A 104 -3.85 11.78 -4.52
C LEU A 104 -2.54 12.13 -5.24
N GLY A 105 -2.30 11.50 -6.39
CA GLY A 105 -1.13 11.77 -7.23
C GLY A 105 -1.46 11.51 -8.69
N LYS A 106 -1.18 12.48 -9.56
CA LYS A 106 -1.31 12.27 -11.00
C LYS A 106 -0.42 11.09 -11.39
N GLY A 107 -1.01 10.05 -11.96
CA GLY A 107 -0.25 8.96 -12.57
C GLY A 107 0.72 9.54 -13.60
N GLY A 108 2.01 9.38 -13.36
CA GLY A 108 3.05 9.82 -14.28
C GLY A 108 4.18 10.58 -13.57
N TYR A 109 5.30 9.90 -13.41
CA TYR A 109 6.61 10.50 -13.63
C TYR A 109 7.34 9.62 -14.65
#